data_AF-A0A8T6LVB3-F1
#
_entry.id   AF-A0A8T6LVB3-F1
#
_cell.length_a   1.000
_cell.length_b   1.000
_cell.length_c   1.000
_cell.angle_alpha   90.00
_cell.angle_beta   90.00
_cell.angle_gamma   90.00
#
_symmetry.space_group_name_H-M   'P 1'
#
loop_
_entity.id
_entity.type
_entity.pdbx_description
1 polymer ?
#
loop_
_entity_poly.entity_id
_entity_poly.type
_entity_poly.pdbx_seq_one_letter_code
_entity_poly.pdbx_strand_id
1 'polypeptide(L)'
;FWLFFMSATFLIRIHVPDAPSVAHDAALEITGNDAFRYGLGLEAEVSGENRLSELLENGELNEACLMLQNQIAAGKEANCWLAQNSGTSAPYGNTGTPSGETVTVHHLLAVDEHSWTVTLDVWNRGGGA
;
A
#
# COMPACT_ATOMS: atom_id res chain seq x y z
N PHE A 1 -36.73 -43.07 -22.86
CA PHE A 1 -36.51 -41.66 -23.27
C PHE A 1 -37.17 -40.66 -22.32
N TRP A 2 -38.43 -40.86 -21.88
CA TRP A 2 -39.18 -39.84 -21.12
C TRP A 2 -39.12 -39.93 -19.57
N LEU A 3 -38.29 -40.80 -18.98
CA LEU A 3 -38.25 -41.05 -17.52
C LEU A 3 -36.93 -40.68 -16.81
N PHE A 4 -35.98 -40.05 -17.51
CA PHE A 4 -34.68 -39.68 -16.91
C PHE A 4 -34.51 -38.18 -16.60
N PHE A 5 -35.47 -37.32 -16.98
CA PHE A 5 -35.35 -35.87 -16.81
C PHE A 5 -36.16 -35.25 -15.65
N MET A 6 -36.93 -36.05 -14.90
CA MET A 6 -37.85 -35.53 -13.87
C MET A 6 -37.28 -35.49 -12.43
N SER A 7 -36.02 -35.86 -12.18
CA SER A 7 -35.55 -36.05 -10.80
C SER A 7 -34.23 -35.38 -10.40
N ALA A 8 -33.73 -34.39 -11.14
CA ALA A 8 -32.47 -33.74 -10.78
C ALA A 8 -32.50 -32.22 -10.98
N THR A 9 -33.36 -31.52 -10.24
CA THR A 9 -33.13 -30.11 -9.96
C THR A 9 -32.08 -30.03 -8.84
N PHE A 10 -30.83 -30.20 -9.23
CA PHE A 10 -29.70 -30.03 -8.31
C PHE A 10 -29.58 -28.53 -8.01
N LEU A 11 -30.07 -28.11 -6.85
CA LEU A 11 -29.85 -26.76 -6.33
C LEU A 11 -28.38 -26.63 -5.92
N ILE A 12 -27.53 -26.23 -6.86
CA ILE A 12 -26.17 -25.81 -6.54
C ILE A 12 -26.28 -24.46 -5.81
N ARG A 13 -26.21 -24.50 -4.49
CA ARG A 13 -25.90 -23.32 -3.67
C ARG A 13 -24.44 -22.96 -3.93
N ILE A 14 -24.16 -22.24 -5.01
CA ILE A 14 -22.88 -21.58 -5.17
C ILE A 14 -22.88 -20.47 -4.13
N HIS A 15 -22.16 -20.67 -3.02
CA HIS A 15 -21.80 -19.59 -2.13
C HIS A 15 -20.77 -18.76 -2.90
N VAL A 16 -21.23 -17.76 -3.64
CA VAL A 16 -20.37 -16.71 -4.15
C VAL A 16 -20.01 -15.90 -2.90
N PRO A 17 -18.78 -15.98 -2.38
CA PRO A 17 -18.38 -15.06 -1.32
C PRO A 17 -18.63 -13.66 -1.84
N ASP A 18 -19.28 -12.82 -1.04
CA ASP A 18 -19.47 -11.41 -1.41
C ASP A 18 -18.10 -10.88 -1.85
N ALA A 19 -18.07 -10.26 -3.03
CA ALA A 19 -16.84 -9.68 -3.52
C ALA A 19 -16.32 -8.71 -2.45
N PRO A 20 -15.01 -8.73 -2.14
CA PRO A 20 -14.45 -7.74 -1.22
C PRO A 20 -14.91 -6.35 -1.67
N SER A 21 -15.33 -5.55 -0.71
CA SER A 21 -15.95 -4.26 -0.99
C SER A 21 -14.93 -3.37 -1.70
N VAL A 22 -15.15 -3.12 -2.99
CA VAL A 22 -14.32 -2.23 -3.82
C VAL A 22 -14.09 -0.85 -3.18
N ALA A 23 -15.01 -0.40 -2.31
CA ALA A 23 -14.90 0.87 -1.62
C ALA A 23 -13.90 0.85 -0.46
N HIS A 24 -13.72 -0.30 0.21
CA HIS A 24 -12.74 -0.44 1.30
C HIS A 24 -11.32 -0.44 0.75
N ASP A 25 -11.07 -1.21 -0.32
CA ASP A 25 -9.76 -1.25 -0.98
C ASP A 25 -9.38 0.12 -1.57
N ALA A 26 -10.33 0.77 -2.24
CA ALA A 26 -10.11 2.10 -2.80
C ALA A 26 -9.76 3.13 -1.70
N ALA A 27 -10.37 3.05 -0.52
CA ALA A 27 -10.07 3.97 0.58
C ALA A 27 -8.67 3.75 1.17
N LEU A 28 -8.17 2.51 1.18
CA LEU A 28 -6.80 2.19 1.59
C LEU A 28 -5.79 2.63 0.54
N GLU A 29 -6.06 2.33 -0.73
CA GLU A 29 -5.22 2.74 -1.87
C GLU A 29 -5.08 4.26 -1.96
N ILE A 30 -6.19 5.00 -1.83
CA ILE A 30 -6.19 6.46 -1.81
C ILE A 30 -5.34 6.99 -0.65
N THR A 31 -5.38 6.34 0.52
CA THR A 31 -4.57 6.77 1.68
C THR A 31 -3.08 6.60 1.40
N GLY A 32 -2.67 5.47 0.83
CA GLY A 32 -1.27 5.26 0.42
C GLY A 32 -0.84 6.30 -0.61
N ASN A 33 -1.64 6.52 -1.65
CA ASN A 33 -1.36 7.50 -2.69
C ASN A 33 -1.32 8.96 -2.18
N ASP A 34 -2.13 9.31 -1.19
CA ASP A 34 -2.13 10.64 -0.59
C ASP A 34 -0.84 10.90 0.20
N ALA A 35 -0.36 9.91 0.95
CA ALA A 35 0.94 9.99 1.62
C ALA A 35 2.10 10.22 0.64
N PHE A 36 2.07 9.56 -0.52
CA PHE A 36 3.04 9.80 -1.59
C PHE A 36 2.95 11.21 -2.17
N ARG A 37 1.73 11.66 -2.51
CA ARG A 37 1.52 13.01 -3.04
C ARG A 37 1.97 14.09 -2.06
N TYR A 38 1.77 13.86 -0.77
CA TYR A 38 2.28 14.73 0.28
C TYR A 38 3.81 14.79 0.24
N GLY A 39 4.50 13.65 0.28
CA GLY A 39 5.98 13.61 0.26
C GLY A 39 6.59 14.24 -1.00
N LEU A 40 5.97 14.07 -2.16
CA LEU A 40 6.40 14.68 -3.42
C LEU A 40 6.02 16.15 -3.56
N GLY A 41 5.01 16.60 -2.81
CA GLY A 41 4.54 17.98 -2.82
C GLY A 41 5.27 18.90 -1.85
N LEU A 42 6.07 18.36 -0.93
CA LEU A 42 6.91 19.15 -0.02
C LEU A 42 8.19 19.61 -0.71
N GLU A 43 8.54 20.87 -0.52
CA GLU A 43 9.82 21.42 -0.98
C GLU A 43 11.00 20.76 -0.23
N ALA A 44 12.13 20.61 -0.92
CA ALA A 44 13.36 20.13 -0.31
C ALA A 44 13.90 21.15 0.71
N GLU A 45 14.49 20.68 1.81
CA GLU A 45 15.01 21.53 2.87
C GLU A 45 16.39 22.10 2.50
N VAL A 46 17.27 21.28 1.93
CA VAL A 46 18.63 21.66 1.55
C VAL A 46 18.78 21.68 0.03
N SER A 47 18.48 20.58 -0.65
CA SER A 47 18.66 20.41 -2.09
C SER A 47 17.83 19.23 -2.61
N GLY A 48 17.36 19.33 -3.85
CA GLY A 48 16.56 18.30 -4.50
C GLY A 48 15.24 18.85 -5.05
N GLU A 49 14.50 18.01 -5.76
CA GLU A 49 13.20 18.39 -6.35
C GLU A 49 12.09 18.49 -5.30
N ASN A 50 12.11 17.61 -4.31
CA ASN A 50 11.14 17.52 -3.23
C ASN A 50 11.77 16.85 -2.00
N ARG A 51 11.09 16.95 -0.85
CA ARG A 51 11.59 16.40 0.42
C ARG A 51 11.80 14.89 0.39
N LEU A 52 10.95 14.13 -0.29
CA LEU A 52 11.10 12.68 -0.38
C LEU A 52 12.34 12.29 -1.20
N SER A 53 12.56 12.92 -2.34
CA SER A 53 13.73 12.69 -3.19
C SER A 53 15.02 13.04 -2.45
N GLU A 54 15.05 14.15 -1.74
CA GLU A 54 16.20 14.57 -0.92
C GLU A 54 16.56 13.51 0.13
N LEU A 55 15.58 13.02 0.90
CA LEU A 55 15.82 12.01 1.93
C LEU A 55 16.31 10.68 1.34
N LEU A 56 15.82 10.30 0.16
CA LEU A 56 16.27 9.09 -0.54
C LEU A 56 17.70 9.25 -1.09
N GLU A 57 18.05 10.42 -1.60
CA GLU A 57 19.39 10.74 -2.11
C GLU A 57 20.43 10.72 -0.97
N ASN A 58 20.09 11.28 0.19
CA ASN A 58 20.96 11.31 1.36
C ASN A 58 21.06 9.95 2.09
N GLY A 59 20.29 8.94 1.69
CA GLY A 59 20.23 7.64 2.35
C GLY A 59 19.51 7.68 3.71
N GLU A 60 18.68 8.70 3.95
CA GLU A 60 17.89 8.90 5.16
C GLU A 60 16.59 8.08 5.10
N LEU A 61 16.74 6.77 4.83
CA LEU A 61 15.64 5.85 4.49
C LEU A 61 14.59 5.72 5.58
N ASN A 62 15.00 5.72 6.85
CA ASN A 62 14.08 5.70 7.98
C ASN A 62 13.26 6.99 8.06
N GLU A 63 13.86 8.16 7.82
CA GLU A 63 13.15 9.43 7.86
C GLU A 63 12.17 9.55 6.68
N ALA A 64 12.58 9.13 5.48
CA ALA A 64 11.70 9.06 4.31
C ALA A 64 10.45 8.22 4.60
N CYS A 65 10.62 7.03 5.16
CA CYS A 65 9.50 6.16 5.50
C CYS A 65 8.65 6.70 6.65
N LEU A 66 9.27 7.25 7.71
CA LEU A 66 8.52 7.85 8.81
C LEU A 66 7.69 9.05 8.35
N MET A 67 8.20 9.88 7.46
CA MET A 67 7.46 11.00 6.86
C MET A 67 6.20 10.50 6.14
N LEU A 68 6.33 9.48 5.30
CA LEU A 68 5.18 8.89 4.59
C LEU A 68 4.19 8.25 5.57
N GLN A 69 4.68 7.52 6.58
CA GLN A 69 3.86 6.87 7.59
C GLN A 69 3.08 7.87 8.47
N ASN A 70 3.69 9.01 8.80
CA ASN A 70 3.06 10.05 9.60
C ASN A 70 1.90 10.76 8.86
N GLN A 71 1.85 10.65 7.54
CA GLN A 71 0.77 11.19 6.72
C GLN A 71 -0.39 10.20 6.50
N ILE A 72 -0.25 8.95 6.96
CA ILE A 72 -1.34 7.98 6.88
C ILE A 72 -2.51 8.45 7.75
N ALA A 73 -3.71 8.45 7.16
CA ALA A 73 -4.92 8.90 7.83
C ALA A 73 -5.17 8.14 9.15
N ALA A 74 -5.70 8.86 10.15
CA ALA A 74 -6.02 8.28 11.45
C ALA A 74 -6.92 7.05 11.34
N GLY A 75 -6.63 6.02 12.14
CA GLY A 75 -7.33 4.73 12.08
C GLY A 75 -6.78 3.76 11.03
N LYS A 76 -5.69 4.12 10.34
CA LYS A 76 -4.92 3.24 9.46
C LYS A 76 -3.46 3.20 9.90
N GLU A 77 -2.76 2.17 9.47
CA GLU A 77 -1.31 2.00 9.65
C GLU A 77 -0.69 1.59 8.32
N ALA A 78 0.61 1.85 8.16
CA ALA A 78 1.34 1.41 6.98
C ALA A 78 2.77 0.97 7.27
N ASN A 79 3.20 -0.08 6.59
CA ASN A 79 4.61 -0.47 6.49
C ASN A 79 5.21 0.15 5.24
N CYS A 80 6.40 0.71 5.37
CA CYS A 80 7.13 1.29 4.26
C CYS A 80 8.32 0.42 3.88
N TRP A 81 8.41 0.08 2.60
CA TRP A 81 9.49 -0.69 2.04
C TRP A 81 10.18 0.07 0.92
N LEU A 82 11.50 0.03 0.93
CA LEU A 82 12.33 0.72 -0.04
C LEU A 82 13.25 -0.28 -0.73
N ALA A 83 13.34 -0.16 -2.05
CA ALA A 83 14.35 -0.83 -2.86
C ALA A 83 15.03 0.20 -3.75
N GLN A 84 16.37 0.23 -3.72
CA GLN A 84 17.16 1.03 -4.63
C GLN A 84 17.53 0.18 -5.85
N ASN A 85 17.31 0.72 -7.05
CA ASN A 85 17.48 0.05 -8.34
C ASN A 85 16.74 -1.29 -8.36
N SER A 86 17.40 -2.34 -8.84
CA SER A 86 16.92 -3.74 -8.77
C SER A 86 17.30 -4.44 -7.46
N GLY A 87 17.53 -3.70 -6.39
CA GLY A 87 17.92 -4.22 -5.09
C GLY A 87 16.78 -4.91 -4.34
N THR A 88 17.12 -5.58 -3.25
CA THR A 88 16.13 -6.21 -2.36
C THR A 88 15.35 -5.15 -1.61
N SER A 89 14.01 -5.25 -1.63
CA SER A 89 13.14 -4.40 -0.84
C SER A 89 13.29 -4.69 0.65
N ALA A 90 13.53 -3.66 1.45
CA ALA A 90 13.68 -3.77 2.90
C ALA A 90 12.75 -2.78 3.63
N PRO A 91 12.25 -3.13 4.82
CA PRO A 91 11.36 -2.26 5.57
C PRO A 91 12.17 -1.22 6.34
N TYR A 92 11.66 0.02 6.38
CA TYR A 92 12.23 1.14 7.12
C TYR A 92 11.16 1.90 7.91
N GLY A 93 11.59 2.67 8.90
CA GLY A 93 10.69 3.37 9.82
C GLY A 93 9.98 2.42 10.78
N ASN A 94 8.71 2.70 11.08
CA ASN A 94 7.93 1.86 11.97
C ASN A 94 7.42 0.63 11.21
N THR A 95 7.57 -0.55 11.80
CA THR A 95 7.02 -1.79 11.22
C THR A 95 5.93 -2.36 12.14
N GLY A 96 4.77 -2.62 11.56
CA GLY A 96 3.62 -3.25 12.20
C GLY A 96 3.31 -4.60 11.56
N THR A 97 2.47 -5.38 12.24
CA THR A 97 1.89 -6.60 11.66
C THR A 97 0.45 -6.27 11.23
N PRO A 98 0.09 -6.44 9.94
CA PRO A 98 -1.27 -6.16 9.50
C PRO A 98 -2.28 -7.02 10.26
N SER A 99 -3.34 -6.37 10.76
CA SER A 99 -4.39 -7.03 11.55
C SER A 99 -5.59 -7.49 10.71
N GLY A 100 -5.54 -7.27 9.38
CA GLY A 100 -6.61 -7.61 8.45
C GLY A 100 -6.22 -7.36 7.00
N GLU A 101 -7.21 -6.99 6.18
CA GLU A 101 -7.02 -6.66 4.77
C GLU A 101 -5.98 -5.54 4.59
N THR A 102 -5.06 -5.77 3.66
CA THR A 102 -3.91 -4.90 3.39
C THR A 102 -3.88 -4.60 1.91
N VAL A 103 -3.72 -3.33 1.58
CA VAL A 103 -3.53 -2.86 0.20
C VAL A 103 -2.10 -2.36 0.06
N THR A 104 -1.42 -2.83 -0.99
CA THR A 104 -0.06 -2.41 -1.31
C THR A 104 -0.07 -1.37 -2.42
N VAL A 105 0.58 -0.24 -2.18
CA VAL A 105 0.77 0.85 -3.14
C VAL A 105 2.25 0.97 -3.47
N HIS A 106 2.60 0.98 -4.75
CA HIS A 106 3.98 1.10 -5.22
C HIS A 106 4.16 2.38 -6.05
N HIS A 107 5.26 3.09 -5.82
CA HIS A 107 5.71 4.19 -6.66
C HIS A 107 7.17 3.97 -7.06
N LEU A 108 7.47 4.24 -8.33
CA LEU A 108 8.83 4.28 -8.85
C LEU A 108 9.26 5.74 -8.97
N LEU A 109 10.35 6.09 -8.30
CA LEU A 109 10.91 7.43 -8.26
C LEU A 109 12.31 7.39 -8.88
N ALA A 110 12.59 8.26 -9.84
CA ALA A 110 13.95 8.48 -10.31
C ALA A 110 14.56 9.62 -9.49
N VAL A 111 15.63 9.34 -8.76
CA VAL A 111 16.36 10.32 -7.94
C VAL A 111 17.82 10.26 -8.36
N ASP A 112 18.25 11.30 -9.08
CA ASP A 112 19.57 11.38 -9.70
C ASP A 112 19.89 10.13 -10.56
N GLU A 113 20.99 9.41 -10.30
CA GLU A 113 21.37 8.19 -11.03
C GLU A 113 20.66 6.90 -10.52
N HIS A 114 19.81 7.00 -9.49
CA HIS A 114 19.19 5.84 -8.84
C HIS A 114 17.67 5.81 -9.05
N SER A 115 17.10 4.62 -9.30
CA SER A 115 15.66 4.42 -9.31
C SER A 115 15.20 3.79 -7.99
N TRP A 116 14.30 4.43 -7.27
CA TRP A 116 13.76 3.95 -6.01
C TRP A 116 12.36 3.37 -6.21
N THR A 117 12.16 2.14 -5.77
CA THR A 117 10.81 1.58 -5.59
C THR A 117 10.41 1.80 -4.14
N VAL A 118 9.40 2.63 -3.92
CA VAL A 118 8.83 2.90 -2.61
C VAL A 118 7.48 2.22 -2.53
N THR A 119 7.30 1.38 -1.51
CA THR A 119 6.10 0.57 -1.33
C THR A 119 5.49 0.86 0.03
N LEU A 120 4.18 1.12 0.05
CA LEU A 120 3.41 1.22 1.28
C LEU A 120 2.38 0.09 1.32
N ASP A 121 2.50 -0.78 2.32
CA ASP A 121 1.42 -1.71 2.70
C ASP A 121 0.53 -1.02 3.71
N VAL A 122 -0.73 -0.76 3.38
CA VAL A 122 -1.66 0.02 4.21
C VAL A 122 -2.81 -0.88 4.67
N TRP A 123 -3.15 -0.82 5.97
CA TRP A 123 -4.28 -1.55 6.56
C TRP A 123 -5.01 -0.70 7.60
N ASN A 124 -6.22 -1.12 8.00
CA ASN A 124 -6.97 -0.45 9.06
C ASN A 124 -6.46 -0.84 10.44
N ARG A 125 -6.27 0.15 11.32
CA ARG A 125 -5.90 -0.03 12.72
C ARG A 125 -7.15 -0.27 13.55
N GLY A 126 -7.44 -1.54 13.84
CA GLY A 126 -8.60 -1.95 14.62
C GLY A 126 -9.80 -2.27 13.72
N GLY A 127 -10.33 -3.47 13.90
CA GLY A 127 -11.34 -4.08 13.02
C GLY A 127 -11.18 -5.59 12.97
N GLY A 128 -10.83 -6.21 14.10
CA GLY A 128 -11.12 -7.64 14.26
C GLY A 128 -12.62 -7.79 14.18
N ALA A 129 -13.07 -8.67 13.29
CA ALA A 129 -14.47 -8.98 12.97
C ALA A 129 -15.46 -8.89 14.15
#